data_AF-A0A8C0GRU2-F1
#
_entry.id   AF-A0A8C0GRU2-F1
#
_cell.length_a   1.000
_cell.length_b   1.000
_cell.length_c   1.000
_cell.angle_alpha   90.00
_cell.angle_beta   90.00
_cell.angle_gamma   90.00
#
_symmetry.space_group_name_H-M   'P 1'
#
loop_
_entity.id
_entity.type
_entity.pdbx_description
1 polymer ?
#
loop_
_entity_poly.entity_id
_entity_poly.type
_entity_poly.pdbx_seq_one_letter_code
_entity_poly.pdbx_strand_id
1 'polypeptide(L)'
;MSQYWKDQLQEELQSLRTPAEVVPTSVPASKNPPLLDLTPEEDIETYLASFEQVAEACQWPRGEWVTRLVPTLNGKARQAISNLDARDAGDYGKVKAAVLRGCDIGMETQRQRFRQFRYQEAEGPRAVFCRLWELSHRWLKPEIHTKEQIMELLILEQFLTILPEEIQSWVSEHCPETCAQAVSLAEDFQVGLQQAGI
;
A
#
# COMPACT_ATOMS: atom_id res chain seq x y z
N MET A 1 0.21 13.54 22.48
CA MET A 1 -0.72 14.61 22.03
C MET A 1 -1.71 14.86 23.15
N SER A 2 -1.87 16.11 23.60
CA SER A 2 -2.90 16.46 24.59
C SER A 2 -4.29 16.16 24.02
N GLN A 3 -5.23 15.70 24.86
CA GLN A 3 -6.60 15.36 24.45
C GLN A 3 -7.29 16.53 23.73
N TYR A 4 -7.05 17.75 24.22
CA TYR A 4 -7.50 19.00 23.63
C TYR A 4 -7.16 19.13 22.13
N TRP A 5 -5.93 18.77 21.75
CA TRP A 5 -5.49 18.89 20.34
C TRP A 5 -6.13 17.82 19.44
N LYS A 6 -6.50 16.66 19.98
CA LYS A 6 -7.19 15.61 19.21
C LYS A 6 -8.63 16.02 18.93
N ASP A 7 -9.33 16.50 19.95
CA ASP A 7 -10.73 16.90 19.84
C ASP A 7 -10.87 18.08 18.86
N GLN A 8 -9.95 19.06 18.95
CA GLN A 8 -9.92 20.23 18.07
C GLN A 8 -9.48 19.93 16.62
N LEU A 9 -8.73 18.84 16.39
CA LEU A 9 -8.41 18.32 15.05
C LEU A 9 -9.62 17.61 14.44
N GLN A 10 -10.32 16.82 15.26
CA GLN A 10 -11.45 16.03 14.83
C GLN A 10 -12.64 16.91 14.41
N GLU A 11 -12.87 18.01 15.13
CA GLU A 11 -13.88 19.01 14.78
C GLU A 11 -13.58 19.70 13.43
N GLU A 12 -12.31 20.03 13.15
CA GLU A 12 -11.89 20.61 11.87
C GLU A 12 -12.02 19.63 10.71
N LEU A 13 -11.61 18.37 10.91
CA LEU A 13 -11.78 17.32 9.89
C LEU A 13 -13.26 17.06 9.58
N GLN A 14 -14.14 17.16 10.57
CA GLN A 14 -15.59 17.07 10.39
C GLN A 14 -16.15 18.29 9.66
N SER A 15 -15.66 19.49 9.98
CA SER A 15 -16.03 20.75 9.31
C SER A 15 -15.68 20.76 7.81
N LEU A 16 -14.56 20.14 7.44
CA LEU A 16 -14.10 20.02 6.06
C LEU A 16 -14.80 18.88 5.27
N ARG A 17 -15.54 18.00 5.94
CA ARG A 17 -16.30 16.92 5.29
C ARG A 17 -17.65 17.44 4.83
N THR A 18 -17.78 17.73 3.54
CA THR A 18 -19.08 18.03 2.91
C THR A 18 -19.96 16.76 2.91
N PRO A 19 -21.23 16.81 3.36
CA PRO A 19 -22.09 15.62 3.33
C PRO A 19 -22.54 15.33 1.90
N ALA A 20 -22.05 14.24 1.31
CA ALA A 20 -22.74 13.61 0.20
C ALA A 20 -23.94 12.83 0.77
N GLU A 21 -25.13 13.32 0.44
CA GLU A 21 -26.42 12.71 0.73
C GLU A 21 -26.50 11.32 0.05
N VAL A 22 -26.47 10.24 0.84
CA VAL A 22 -26.62 8.87 0.31
C VAL A 22 -27.98 8.32 0.70
N VAL A 23 -28.86 8.31 -0.29
CA VAL A 23 -30.13 7.57 -0.33
C VAL A 23 -29.84 6.07 -0.16
N PRO A 24 -30.54 5.35 0.73
CA PRO A 24 -30.32 3.91 0.88
C PRO A 24 -30.99 3.17 -0.28
N THR A 25 -30.19 2.66 -1.22
CA THR A 25 -30.67 1.70 -2.23
C THR A 25 -30.25 0.30 -1.80
N SER A 26 -31.25 -0.53 -1.50
CA SER A 26 -31.10 -1.94 -1.20
C SER A 26 -30.57 -2.71 -2.42
N VAL A 27 -29.56 -3.55 -2.22
CA VAL A 27 -29.04 -4.48 -3.24
C VAL A 27 -29.18 -5.92 -2.70
N PRO A 28 -29.59 -6.92 -3.51
CA PRO A 28 -29.86 -8.27 -3.02
C PRO A 28 -28.59 -9.09 -2.81
N ALA A 29 -28.67 -10.03 -1.87
CA ALA A 29 -27.59 -10.91 -1.42
C ALA A 29 -26.99 -11.78 -2.54
N SER A 30 -25.67 -11.72 -2.70
CA SER A 30 -24.86 -12.63 -3.52
C SER A 30 -24.29 -13.76 -2.65
N LYS A 31 -24.37 -15.00 -3.15
CA LYS A 31 -23.92 -16.24 -2.50
C LYS A 31 -22.39 -16.41 -2.59
N ASN A 32 -21.62 -15.58 -1.89
CA ASN A 32 -20.20 -15.84 -1.65
C ASN A 32 -19.97 -16.21 -0.18
N PRO A 33 -19.06 -17.17 0.12
CA PRO A 33 -18.64 -17.42 1.50
C PRO A 33 -18.08 -16.12 2.10
N PRO A 34 -18.20 -15.93 3.42
CA PRO A 34 -17.75 -14.71 4.09
C PRO A 34 -16.23 -14.65 4.00
N LEU A 35 -15.72 -14.04 2.92
CA LEU A 35 -14.38 -13.49 2.94
C LEU A 35 -14.39 -12.47 4.07
N LEU A 36 -13.49 -12.70 5.03
CA LEU A 36 -13.25 -11.81 6.16
C LEU A 36 -13.28 -10.37 5.68
N ASP A 37 -13.90 -9.51 6.49
CA ASP A 37 -14.19 -8.08 6.29
C ASP A 37 -12.92 -7.21 6.14
N LEU A 38 -11.82 -7.78 5.68
CA LEU A 38 -10.59 -7.09 5.33
C LEU A 38 -10.83 -6.38 4.00
N THR A 39 -11.01 -5.07 4.08
CA THR A 39 -11.09 -4.27 2.85
C THR A 39 -9.75 -4.42 2.10
N PRO A 40 -9.75 -4.52 0.76
CA PRO A 40 -8.50 -4.63 -0.03
C PRO A 40 -7.51 -3.47 0.19
N GLU A 41 -7.96 -2.41 0.88
CA GLU A 41 -7.19 -1.22 1.23
C GLU A 41 -6.32 -1.40 2.49
N GLU A 42 -6.64 -2.38 3.34
CA GLU A 42 -6.04 -2.61 4.65
C GLU A 42 -4.70 -3.34 4.55
N ASP A 43 -4.58 -4.39 3.75
CA ASP A 43 -3.29 -5.04 3.44
C ASP A 43 -3.52 -5.96 2.25
N ILE A 44 -3.10 -5.51 1.06
CA ILE A 44 -3.37 -6.25 -0.17
C ILE A 44 -2.61 -7.57 -0.20
N GLU A 45 -1.46 -7.67 0.47
CA GLU A 45 -0.66 -8.88 0.54
C GLU A 45 -1.36 -9.91 1.43
N THR A 46 -1.82 -9.50 2.62
CA THR A 46 -2.62 -10.35 3.51
C THR A 46 -3.96 -10.76 2.89
N TYR A 47 -4.60 -9.85 2.14
CA TYR A 47 -5.80 -10.14 1.38
C TYR A 47 -5.55 -11.20 0.30
N LEU A 48 -4.49 -11.05 -0.49
CA LEU A 48 -4.10 -11.99 -1.53
C LEU A 48 -3.72 -13.35 -0.93
N ALA A 49 -2.98 -13.38 0.19
CA ALA A 49 -2.65 -14.62 0.90
C ALA A 49 -3.90 -15.34 1.44
N SER A 50 -4.87 -14.59 1.96
CA SER A 50 -6.14 -15.14 2.43
C SER A 50 -6.98 -15.69 1.26
N PHE A 51 -6.99 -14.99 0.13
CA PHE A 51 -7.64 -15.45 -1.10
C PHE A 51 -7.02 -16.75 -1.61
N GLU A 52 -5.69 -16.85 -1.61
CA GLU A 52 -4.95 -18.06 -2.01
C GLU A 52 -5.31 -19.26 -1.13
N GLN A 53 -5.34 -19.08 0.20
CA GLN A 53 -5.74 -20.13 1.13
C GLN A 53 -7.17 -20.64 0.87
N VAL A 54 -8.12 -19.73 0.61
CA VAL A 54 -9.51 -20.11 0.29
C VAL A 54 -9.58 -20.84 -1.06
N ALA A 55 -8.87 -20.34 -2.06
CA ALA A 55 -8.84 -20.93 -3.39
C ALA A 55 -8.23 -22.34 -3.39
N GLU A 56 -7.18 -22.57 -2.59
CA GLU A 56 -6.57 -23.88 -2.38
C GLU A 56 -7.49 -24.82 -1.59
N ALA A 57 -8.07 -24.36 -0.48
CA ALA A 57 -9.01 -25.14 0.33
C ALA A 57 -10.23 -25.58 -0.50
N CYS A 58 -10.67 -24.73 -1.42
CA CYS A 58 -11.79 -25.00 -2.32
C CYS A 58 -11.36 -25.68 -3.64
N GLN A 59 -10.07 -26.01 -3.82
CA GLN A 59 -9.51 -26.62 -5.02
C GLN A 59 -9.90 -25.91 -6.33
N TRP A 60 -9.92 -24.58 -6.34
CA TRP A 60 -10.25 -23.83 -7.53
C TRP A 60 -9.18 -24.02 -8.61
N PRO A 61 -9.56 -24.25 -9.88
CA PRO A 61 -8.60 -24.34 -10.97
C PRO A 61 -7.91 -22.97 -11.16
N ARG A 62 -6.58 -22.98 -11.36
CA ARG A 62 -5.78 -21.73 -11.44
C ARG A 62 -6.26 -20.73 -12.50
N GLY A 63 -6.89 -21.21 -13.58
CA GLY A 63 -7.49 -20.35 -14.60
C GLY A 63 -8.71 -19.55 -14.12
N GLU A 64 -9.37 -19.95 -13.03
CA GLU A 64 -10.51 -19.24 -12.45
C GLU A 64 -10.11 -18.20 -11.39
N TRP A 65 -8.88 -18.28 -10.86
CA TRP A 65 -8.45 -17.43 -9.75
C TRP A 65 -8.53 -15.94 -10.13
N VAL A 66 -8.03 -15.57 -11.32
CA VAL A 66 -8.11 -14.17 -11.79
C VAL A 66 -9.55 -13.72 -11.98
N THR A 67 -10.41 -14.57 -12.55
CA THR A 67 -11.83 -14.22 -12.80
C THR A 67 -12.60 -13.98 -11.50
N ARG A 68 -12.17 -14.59 -10.39
CA ARG A 68 -12.76 -14.43 -9.06
C ARG A 68 -12.12 -13.29 -8.27
N LEU A 69 -10.83 -12.99 -8.51
CA LEU A 69 -10.09 -11.92 -7.86
C LEU A 69 -10.40 -10.53 -8.45
N VAL A 70 -10.50 -10.41 -9.77
CA VAL A 70 -10.67 -9.10 -10.45
C VAL A 70 -11.90 -8.32 -9.95
N PRO A 71 -13.08 -8.94 -9.73
CA PRO A 71 -14.25 -8.23 -9.21
C PRO A 71 -14.13 -7.81 -7.73
N THR A 72 -13.25 -8.46 -6.95
CA THR A 72 -13.09 -8.19 -5.52
C THR A 72 -12.06 -7.10 -5.25
N LEU A 73 -11.15 -6.86 -6.21
CA LEU A 73 -10.19 -5.76 -6.14
C LEU A 73 -10.85 -4.42 -6.47
N ASN A 74 -10.52 -3.39 -5.69
CA ASN A 74 -11.03 -2.04 -5.84
C ASN A 74 -9.91 -1.02 -6.09
N GLY A 75 -10.28 0.20 -6.48
CA GLY A 75 -9.36 1.33 -6.60
C GLY A 75 -8.10 1.07 -7.43
N LYS A 76 -6.93 1.31 -6.81
CA LYS A 76 -5.61 1.25 -7.47
C LYS A 76 -5.21 -0.17 -7.87
N ALA A 77 -5.61 -1.18 -7.10
CA ALA A 77 -5.34 -2.59 -7.41
C ALA A 77 -6.01 -3.00 -8.73
N ARG A 78 -7.26 -2.58 -8.93
CA ARG A 78 -7.99 -2.81 -10.19
C ARG A 78 -7.37 -2.04 -11.36
N GLN A 79 -6.90 -0.83 -11.11
CA GLN A 79 -6.23 -0.01 -12.14
C GLN A 79 -4.89 -0.63 -12.59
N ALA A 80 -4.15 -1.26 -11.68
CA ALA A 80 -2.92 -1.97 -12.01
C ALA A 80 -3.18 -3.15 -12.97
N ILE A 81 -4.29 -3.88 -12.76
CA ILE A 81 -4.69 -4.99 -13.65
C ILE A 81 -5.11 -4.48 -15.04
N SER A 82 -5.77 -3.33 -15.14
CA SER A 82 -6.15 -2.77 -16.44
C SER A 82 -4.97 -2.33 -17.30
N ASN A 83 -3.80 -2.13 -16.70
CA ASN A 83 -2.56 -1.81 -17.41
C ASN A 83 -1.77 -3.07 -17.82
N LEU A 84 -2.22 -4.26 -17.44
CA LEU A 84 -1.56 -5.54 -17.76
C LEU A 84 -1.94 -5.99 -19.19
N ASP A 85 -0.98 -6.57 -19.91
CA ASP A 85 -1.21 -7.10 -21.24
C ASP A 85 -2.30 -8.19 -21.26
N ALA A 86 -3.16 -8.18 -22.28
CA ALA A 86 -4.28 -9.13 -22.40
C ALA A 86 -3.84 -10.61 -22.47
N ARG A 87 -2.58 -10.88 -22.81
CA ARG A 87 -1.97 -12.22 -22.82
C ARG A 87 -1.56 -12.70 -21.42
N ASP A 88 -1.34 -11.76 -20.52
CA ASP A 88 -0.85 -11.97 -19.16
C ASP A 88 -1.97 -11.88 -18.12
N ALA A 89 -3.13 -11.32 -18.52
CA ALA A 89 -4.34 -11.22 -17.72
C ALA A 89 -4.96 -12.57 -17.31
N GLY A 90 -4.51 -13.70 -17.85
CA GLY A 90 -4.92 -15.04 -17.42
C GLY A 90 -4.03 -15.66 -16.34
N ASP A 91 -2.87 -15.06 -16.05
CA ASP A 91 -1.89 -15.58 -15.11
C ASP A 91 -2.03 -14.88 -13.75
N TYR A 92 -2.47 -15.64 -12.75
CA TYR A 92 -2.64 -15.13 -11.39
C TYR A 92 -1.33 -14.57 -10.81
N GLY A 93 -0.18 -15.17 -11.08
CA GLY A 93 1.11 -14.70 -10.59
C GLY A 93 1.46 -13.32 -11.14
N LYS A 94 1.20 -13.10 -12.44
CA LYS A 94 1.41 -11.78 -13.08
C LYS A 94 0.42 -10.73 -12.58
N VAL A 95 -0.84 -11.12 -12.39
CA VAL A 95 -1.88 -10.25 -11.81
C VAL A 95 -1.52 -9.84 -10.39
N LYS A 96 -1.11 -10.79 -9.54
CA LYS A 96 -0.64 -10.55 -8.18
C LYS A 96 0.53 -9.56 -8.16
N ALA A 97 1.56 -9.79 -8.98
CA ALA A 97 2.72 -8.92 -9.07
C ALA A 97 2.38 -7.50 -9.56
N ALA A 98 1.45 -7.37 -10.51
CA ALA A 98 0.98 -6.07 -10.98
C ALA A 98 0.20 -5.31 -9.90
N VAL A 99 -0.66 -6.01 -9.16
CA VAL A 99 -1.44 -5.45 -8.06
C VAL A 99 -0.54 -4.95 -6.92
N LEU A 100 0.43 -5.76 -6.48
CA LEU A 100 1.41 -5.39 -5.44
C LEU A 100 2.20 -4.15 -5.87
N ARG A 101 2.80 -4.18 -7.07
CA ARG A 101 3.53 -3.04 -7.64
C ARG A 101 2.69 -1.76 -7.71
N GLY A 102 1.42 -1.87 -8.08
CA GLY A 102 0.50 -0.73 -8.13
C GLY A 102 0.22 -0.13 -6.74
N CYS A 103 0.21 -0.98 -5.70
CA CYS A 103 0.06 -0.57 -4.32
C CYS A 103 1.34 0.06 -3.76
N ASP A 104 2.53 -0.46 -4.10
CA ASP A 104 3.83 0.09 -3.68
C ASP A 104 4.06 1.49 -4.25
N ILE A 105 3.84 1.65 -5.56
CA ILE A 105 3.84 2.97 -6.22
C ILE A 105 2.83 3.89 -5.52
N GLY A 106 1.71 3.33 -5.07
CA GLY A 106 0.70 4.02 -4.29
C GLY A 106 1.21 4.53 -2.93
N MET A 107 1.97 3.72 -2.19
CA MET A 107 2.56 4.07 -0.89
C MET A 107 3.71 5.07 -1.03
N GLU A 108 4.60 4.81 -1.98
CA GLU A 108 5.69 5.72 -2.39
C GLU A 108 5.16 7.12 -2.70
N THR A 109 4.08 7.20 -3.48
CA THR A 109 3.44 8.48 -3.83
C THR A 109 2.92 9.22 -2.58
N GLN A 110 2.32 8.51 -1.61
CA GLN A 110 1.83 9.17 -0.38
C GLN A 110 2.99 9.67 0.48
N ARG A 111 4.08 8.89 0.59
CA ARG A 111 5.29 9.33 1.29
C ARG A 111 5.86 10.59 0.66
N GLN A 112 6.04 10.59 -0.66
CA GLN A 112 6.56 11.74 -1.39
C GLN A 112 5.69 12.97 -1.16
N ARG A 113 4.36 12.83 -1.22
CA ARG A 113 3.44 13.93 -0.90
C ARG A 113 3.60 14.46 0.52
N PHE A 114 3.78 13.57 1.51
CA PHE A 114 4.05 14.00 2.89
C PHE A 114 5.38 14.76 3.01
N ARG A 115 6.46 14.25 2.42
CA ARG A 115 7.81 14.84 2.51
C ARG A 115 7.97 16.12 1.69
N GLN A 116 7.29 16.23 0.56
CA GLN A 116 7.38 17.37 -0.35
C GLN A 116 6.40 18.50 -0.01
N PHE A 117 5.39 18.25 0.83
CA PHE A 117 4.41 19.24 1.25
C PHE A 117 5.09 20.46 1.88
N ARG A 118 4.79 21.65 1.34
CA ARG A 118 5.35 22.91 1.79
C ARG A 118 4.32 23.73 2.55
N TYR A 119 4.81 24.60 3.44
CA TYR A 119 3.96 25.49 4.24
C TYR A 119 3.04 26.37 3.37
N GLN A 120 3.50 26.78 2.19
CA GLN A 120 2.74 27.65 1.28
C GLN A 120 1.51 26.96 0.65
N GLU A 121 1.39 25.64 0.76
CA GLU A 121 0.28 24.88 0.17
C GLU A 121 -0.99 24.90 1.02
N ALA A 122 -0.99 25.55 2.20
CA ALA A 122 -2.16 25.67 3.06
C ALA A 122 -2.25 27.04 3.76
N GLU A 123 -3.47 27.42 4.13
CA GLU A 123 -3.79 28.73 4.72
C GLU A 123 -3.48 28.78 6.23
N GLY A 124 -2.19 28.88 6.54
CA GLY A 124 -1.70 29.14 7.90
C GLY A 124 -1.35 27.88 8.71
N PRO A 125 -0.82 28.06 9.94
CA PRO A 125 -0.15 26.98 10.68
C PRO A 125 -1.08 25.80 11.00
N ARG A 126 -2.36 26.08 11.28
CA ARG A 126 -3.34 25.05 11.64
C ARG A 126 -3.74 24.22 10.43
N ALA A 127 -3.98 24.85 9.28
CA ALA A 127 -4.28 24.15 8.04
C ALA A 127 -3.07 23.30 7.58
N VAL A 128 -1.85 23.84 7.68
CA VAL A 128 -0.60 23.11 7.45
C VAL A 128 -0.50 21.86 8.32
N PHE A 129 -0.77 21.99 9.63
CA PHE A 129 -0.72 20.86 10.55
C PHE A 129 -1.77 19.80 10.24
N CYS A 130 -3.03 20.20 9.99
CA CYS A 130 -4.09 19.26 9.59
C CYS A 130 -3.72 18.53 8.31
N ARG A 131 -3.12 19.24 7.34
CA ARG A 131 -2.71 18.62 6.09
C ARG A 131 -1.55 17.64 6.25
N LEU A 132 -0.56 17.96 7.08
CA LEU A 132 0.51 17.04 7.44
C LEU A 132 -0.04 15.79 8.14
N TRP A 133 -1.02 15.95 9.02
CA TRP A 133 -1.70 14.86 9.71
C TRP A 133 -2.43 13.92 8.73
N GLU A 134 -3.21 14.47 7.79
CA GLU A 134 -3.87 13.67 6.76
C GLU A 134 -2.88 12.95 5.83
N LEU A 135 -1.76 13.60 5.49
CA LEU A 135 -0.74 13.02 4.63
C LEU A 135 0.03 11.91 5.36
N SER A 136 0.35 12.10 6.64
CA SER A 136 1.01 11.06 7.45
C SER A 136 0.09 9.86 7.66
N HIS A 137 -1.21 10.07 7.90
CA HIS A 137 -2.18 8.97 8.00
C HIS A 137 -2.34 8.20 6.69
N ARG A 138 -2.36 8.89 5.53
CA ARG A 138 -2.43 8.20 4.23
C ARG A 138 -1.16 7.42 3.88
N TRP A 139 0.00 7.88 4.34
CA TRP A 139 1.26 7.19 4.12
C TRP A 139 1.48 6.06 5.14
N LEU A 140 1.45 6.37 6.43
CA LEU A 140 1.80 5.46 7.51
C LEU A 140 0.63 4.59 7.98
N LYS A 141 -0.61 4.90 7.60
CA LYS A 141 -1.84 4.18 7.94
C LYS A 141 -1.85 3.63 9.38
N PRO A 142 -1.75 4.49 10.41
CA PRO A 142 -1.63 4.06 11.81
C PRO A 142 -2.87 3.32 12.34
N GLU A 143 -3.97 3.30 11.59
CA GLU A 143 -5.17 2.50 11.90
C GLU A 143 -4.94 1.00 11.76
N ILE A 144 -3.98 0.60 10.91
CA ILE A 144 -3.71 -0.80 10.56
C ILE A 144 -2.29 -1.21 10.90
N HIS A 145 -1.34 -0.26 10.90
CA HIS A 145 0.04 -0.54 11.24
C HIS A 145 0.29 -0.40 12.74
N THR A 146 0.94 -1.40 13.32
CA THR A 146 1.51 -1.30 14.65
C THR A 146 2.60 -0.24 14.69
N LYS A 147 2.94 0.20 15.89
CA LYS A 147 4.04 1.14 16.09
C LYS A 147 5.34 0.61 15.47
N GLU A 148 5.59 -0.68 15.63
CA GLU A 148 6.78 -1.36 15.12
C GLU A 148 6.78 -1.35 13.59
N GLN A 149 5.66 -1.65 12.94
CA GLN A 149 5.52 -1.57 11.48
C GLN A 149 5.72 -0.14 10.95
N ILE A 150 5.18 0.88 11.64
CA ILE A 150 5.43 2.29 11.29
C ILE A 150 6.91 2.64 11.40
N MET A 151 7.58 2.16 12.46
CA MET A 151 9.02 2.36 12.61
C MET A 151 9.80 1.66 11.49
N GLU A 152 9.41 0.46 11.10
CA GLU A 152 10.02 -0.24 9.96
C GLU A 152 9.86 0.53 8.65
N LEU A 153 8.69 1.12 8.36
CA LEU A 153 8.51 1.96 7.18
C LEU A 153 9.46 3.17 7.16
N LEU A 154 9.65 3.81 8.32
CA LEU A 154 10.58 4.93 8.47
C LEU A 154 12.05 4.49 8.35
N ILE A 155 12.39 3.32 8.92
CA ILE A 155 13.75 2.75 8.82
C ILE A 155 14.04 2.36 7.39
N LEU A 156 13.09 1.73 6.69
CA LEU A 156 13.22 1.35 5.29
C LEU A 156 13.46 2.57 4.41
N GLU A 157 12.67 3.64 4.57
CA GLU A 157 12.92 4.92 3.90
C GLU A 157 14.36 5.39 4.16
N GLN A 158 14.74 5.50 5.44
CA GLN A 158 16.06 6.01 5.80
C GLN A 158 17.20 5.13 5.25
N PHE A 159 17.05 3.81 5.34
CA PHE A 159 18.02 2.83 4.85
C PHE A 159 18.23 3.00 3.35
N LEU A 160 17.15 3.04 2.57
CA LEU A 160 17.24 3.24 1.12
C LEU A 160 17.92 4.55 0.75
N THR A 161 17.76 5.62 1.54
CA THR A 161 18.42 6.92 1.26
C THR A 161 19.90 6.99 1.59
N ILE A 162 20.41 6.15 2.51
CA ILE A 162 21.82 6.21 2.96
C ILE A 162 22.71 5.17 2.28
N LEU A 163 22.12 4.26 1.49
CA LEU A 163 22.88 3.31 0.69
C LEU A 163 23.79 4.04 -0.32
N PRO A 164 25.00 3.51 -0.59
CA PRO A 164 25.82 3.96 -1.71
C PRO A 164 25.04 3.88 -3.03
N GLU A 165 25.34 4.75 -3.99
CA GLU A 165 24.58 4.92 -5.24
C GLU A 165 24.42 3.61 -6.03
N GLU A 166 25.45 2.77 -6.06
CA GLU A 166 25.46 1.50 -6.77
C GLU A 166 24.49 0.49 -6.13
N ILE A 167 24.51 0.40 -4.79
CA ILE A 167 23.63 -0.48 -4.03
C ILE A 167 22.20 0.07 -4.04
N GLN A 168 22.05 1.39 -3.90
CA GLN A 168 20.76 2.06 -3.92
C GLN A 168 20.05 1.83 -5.25
N SER A 169 20.75 1.96 -6.39
CA SER A 169 20.19 1.71 -7.72
C SER A 169 19.71 0.26 -7.84
N TRP A 170 20.56 -0.70 -7.45
CA TRP A 170 20.20 -2.12 -7.46
C TRP A 170 18.99 -2.44 -6.59
N VAL A 171 18.99 -2.00 -5.33
CA VAL A 171 17.88 -2.24 -4.40
C VAL A 171 16.60 -1.56 -4.87
N SER A 172 16.69 -0.35 -5.43
CA SER A 172 15.52 0.40 -5.93
C SER A 172 14.87 -0.27 -7.14
N GLU A 173 15.64 -0.90 -8.03
CA GLU A 173 15.11 -1.69 -9.15
C GLU A 173 14.23 -2.86 -8.68
N HIS A 174 14.54 -3.41 -7.51
CA HIS A 174 13.85 -4.55 -6.92
C HIS A 174 12.68 -4.16 -5.99
N CYS A 175 12.50 -2.86 -5.71
CA CYS A 175 11.36 -2.30 -4.95
C CYS A 175 11.03 -3.06 -3.65
N PRO A 176 11.94 -3.09 -2.65
CA PRO A 176 11.68 -3.81 -1.40
C PRO A 176 10.52 -3.20 -0.61
N GLU A 177 9.65 -4.06 -0.11
CA GLU A 177 8.49 -3.69 0.71
C GLU A 177 8.82 -3.72 2.21
N THR A 178 9.87 -4.45 2.61
CA THR A 178 10.28 -4.61 4.00
C THR A 178 11.77 -4.32 4.21
N CYS A 179 12.15 -3.93 5.43
CA CYS A 179 13.55 -3.81 5.84
C CYS A 179 14.34 -5.10 5.57
N ALA A 180 13.73 -6.26 5.84
CA ALA A 180 14.36 -7.56 5.64
C ALA A 180 14.69 -7.81 4.16
N GLN A 181 13.76 -7.51 3.25
CA GLN A 181 13.99 -7.61 1.81
C GLN A 181 15.09 -6.64 1.35
N ALA A 182 15.04 -5.38 1.81
CA ALA A 182 16.03 -4.37 1.43
C ALA A 182 17.45 -4.75 1.89
N VAL A 183 17.59 -5.30 3.10
CA VAL A 183 18.87 -5.78 3.63
C VAL A 183 19.35 -6.98 2.82
N SER A 184 18.50 -7.97 2.57
CA SER A 184 18.86 -9.15 1.75
C SER A 184 19.37 -8.74 0.37
N LEU A 185 18.67 -7.83 -0.32
CA LEU A 185 19.07 -7.35 -1.64
C LEU A 185 20.41 -6.61 -1.62
N ALA A 186 20.67 -5.82 -0.57
CA ALA A 186 21.92 -5.11 -0.40
C ALA A 186 23.10 -6.07 -0.11
N GLU A 187 22.87 -7.09 0.72
CA GLU A 187 23.86 -8.13 1.02
C GLU A 187 24.17 -8.98 -0.22
N ASP A 188 23.14 -9.39 -0.98
CA ASP A 188 23.30 -10.15 -2.22
C ASP A 188 24.16 -9.40 -3.24
N PHE A 189 23.98 -8.08 -3.37
CA PHE A 189 24.79 -7.23 -4.23
C PHE A 189 26.27 -7.19 -3.78
N GLN A 190 26.52 -7.11 -2.47
CA GLN A 190 27.88 -7.12 -1.92
C GLN A 190 28.58 -8.47 -2.13
N VAL A 191 27.86 -9.59 -1.95
CA VAL A 191 28.40 -10.93 -2.21
C VAL A 191 28.71 -11.11 -3.70
N GLY A 192 27.84 -10.60 -4.58
CA GLY A 192 28.07 -10.58 -6.03
C GLY A 192 29.34 -9.81 -6.42
N LEU A 193 29.59 -8.66 -5.81
CA LEU A 193 30.82 -7.89 -6.01
C LEU A 193 32.08 -8.64 -5.54
N GLN A 194 32.01 -9.32 -4.40
CA GLN A 194 33.12 -10.11 -3.86
C GLN A 194 33.45 -11.35 -4.71
N GLN A 195 32.45 -11.95 -5.35
CA GLN A 195 32.65 -13.09 -6.26
C GLN A 195 33.10 -12.65 -7.67
N ALA A 196 32.76 -11.43 -8.09
CA ALA A 196 33.13 -10.87 -9.38
C ALA A 196 34.57 -10.33 -9.47
N GLY A 197 35.30 -10.23 -8.34
CA GLY A 197 36.74 -9.97 -8.32
C GLY A 197 37.17 -8.66 -8.95
N ILE A 198 36.95 -7.54 -8.23
CA ILE A 198 37.84 -6.37 -8.28
C ILE A 198 38.39 -6.17 -6.87
#